data_AF-A0A0F0IJM7-F1
#
_entry.id   AF-A0A0F0IJM7-F1
#
_cell.length_a   1.000
_cell.length_b   1.000
_cell.length_c   1.000
_cell.angle_alpha   90.00
_cell.angle_beta   90.00
_cell.angle_gamma   90.00
#
_symmetry.space_group_name_H-M   'P 1'
#
loop_
_entity.id
_entity.type
_entity.pdbx_description
1 polymer ?
#
loop_
_entity_poly.entity_id
_entity_poly.type
_entity_poly.pdbx_seq_one_letter_code
_entity_poly.pdbx_strand_id
1 'polypeptide(L)'
;MSGISFEVKEGVITGDPLMRQEQEAVQNAMQVYTEHKEGPMTIGCIQSTEQAYLNKFIPQPEGRDQVVRGIYADDNEPTCSMFMFLAQANLHQNGKSFVGQELLPGNFLSLALELSLPFCRGSVHIASADPNVPPTIDLRYFSNPLDLDTMARNLLDVERLHKADPPAGKEVSS
;
A
#
# COMPACT_ATOMS: atom_id res chain seq x y z
N MET A 1 -1.41 -3.10 6.56
CA MET A 1 -1.85 -2.56 5.26
C MET A 1 -3.05 -3.35 4.79
N SER A 2 -3.99 -2.69 4.13
CA SER A 2 -5.09 -3.31 3.37
C SER A 2 -5.33 -2.49 2.10
N GLY A 3 -6.18 -2.94 1.18
CA GLY A 3 -6.44 -2.22 -0.05
C GLY A 3 -7.57 -2.81 -0.89
N ILE A 4 -7.90 -2.13 -1.98
CA ILE A 4 -8.96 -2.48 -2.92
C ILE A 4 -8.38 -2.45 -4.34
N SER A 5 -8.70 -3.48 -5.14
CA SER A 5 -8.38 -3.53 -6.57
C SER A 5 -9.62 -3.22 -7.40
N PHE A 6 -9.46 -2.37 -8.42
CA PHE A 6 -10.48 -2.00 -9.37
C PHE A 6 -10.06 -2.47 -10.76
N GLU A 7 -10.98 -3.07 -11.51
CA GLU A 7 -10.74 -3.36 -12.92
C GLU A 7 -10.61 -2.05 -13.71
N VAL A 8 -9.58 -1.93 -14.54
CA VAL A 8 -9.35 -0.76 -15.36
C VAL A 8 -10.04 -0.90 -16.72
N LYS A 9 -10.31 0.25 -17.36
CA LYS A 9 -10.84 0.25 -18.74
C LYS A 9 -9.85 -0.40 -19.71
N GLU A 10 -10.39 -0.99 -20.76
CA GLU A 10 -9.60 -1.56 -21.85
C GLU A 10 -8.60 -0.52 -22.41
N GLY A 11 -7.39 -0.98 -22.73
CA GLY A 11 -6.29 -0.14 -23.23
C GLY A 11 -5.42 0.53 -22.16
N VAL A 12 -5.82 0.51 -20.88
CA VAL A 12 -4.93 0.94 -19.78
C VAL A 12 -3.83 -0.11 -19.59
N ILE A 13 -2.58 0.33 -19.72
CA ILE A 13 -1.40 -0.53 -19.55
C ILE A 13 -1.17 -0.78 -18.06
N THR A 14 -1.10 -2.05 -17.68
CA THR A 14 -0.86 -2.50 -16.30
C THR A 14 0.22 -3.57 -16.27
N GLY A 15 0.75 -3.86 -15.09
CA GLY A 15 1.67 -4.96 -14.84
C GLY A 15 0.99 -6.33 -14.73
N ASP A 16 -0.34 -6.41 -14.82
CA ASP A 16 -1.09 -7.66 -14.65
C ASP A 16 -0.63 -8.81 -15.57
N PRO A 17 -0.41 -8.61 -16.89
CA PRO A 17 0.11 -9.65 -17.77
C PRO A 17 1.48 -10.19 -17.32
N LEU A 18 2.34 -9.31 -16.80
CA LEU A 18 3.65 -9.69 -16.27
C LEU A 18 3.52 -10.47 -14.96
N MET A 19 2.62 -10.05 -14.07
CA MET A 19 2.36 -10.76 -12.81
C MET A 19 1.78 -12.15 -13.05
N ARG A 20 0.94 -12.32 -14.08
CA ARG A 20 0.42 -13.62 -14.53
C ARG A 20 1.42 -14.45 -15.33
N GLN A 21 2.61 -13.92 -15.63
CA GLN A 21 3.64 -14.57 -16.43
C GLN A 21 3.16 -14.94 -17.84
N GLU A 22 2.35 -14.10 -18.46
CA GLU A 22 1.93 -14.28 -19.85
C GLU A 22 3.17 -14.25 -20.76
N GLN A 23 3.35 -15.30 -21.58
CA GLN A 23 4.61 -15.51 -22.32
C GLN A 23 4.97 -14.31 -23.22
N GLU A 24 4.00 -13.78 -23.95
CA GLU A 24 4.20 -12.65 -24.85
C GLU A 24 4.58 -11.37 -24.08
N ALA A 25 3.91 -11.08 -22.96
CA ALA A 25 4.21 -9.93 -22.13
C ALA A 25 5.63 -9.99 -21.54
N VAL A 26 6.04 -11.16 -21.05
CA VAL A 26 7.38 -11.37 -20.49
C VAL A 26 8.46 -11.25 -21.57
N GLN A 27 8.24 -11.85 -22.74
CA GLN A 27 9.18 -11.77 -23.86
C GLN A 27 9.35 -10.33 -24.35
N ASN A 28 8.24 -9.63 -24.57
CA ASN A 28 8.25 -8.23 -25.02
C ASN A 28 8.94 -7.33 -23.99
N ALA A 29 8.63 -7.47 -22.70
CA ALA A 29 9.26 -6.70 -21.64
C ALA A 29 10.77 -6.95 -21.56
N MET A 30 11.20 -8.21 -21.67
CA MET A 30 12.62 -8.57 -21.65
C MET A 30 13.36 -8.05 -22.88
N GLN A 31 12.75 -8.10 -24.06
CA GLN A 31 13.33 -7.58 -25.29
C GLN A 31 13.55 -6.06 -25.19
N VAL A 32 12.50 -5.31 -24.85
CA VAL A 32 12.59 -3.83 -24.72
C VAL A 32 13.64 -3.43 -23.68
N TYR A 33 13.69 -4.13 -22.55
CA TYR A 33 14.72 -3.90 -21.55
C TYR A 33 16.14 -4.24 -22.04
N THR A 34 16.30 -5.32 -22.80
CA THR A 34 17.60 -5.76 -23.30
C THR A 34 18.16 -4.77 -24.32
N GLU A 35 17.34 -4.39 -25.29
CA GLU A 35 17.72 -3.52 -26.39
C GLU A 35 17.85 -2.05 -25.96
N HIS A 36 16.89 -1.54 -25.18
CA HIS A 36 16.75 -0.10 -24.92
C HIS A 36 16.94 0.30 -23.46
N LYS A 37 16.94 -0.66 -22.51
CA LYS A 37 16.93 -0.39 -21.06
C LYS A 37 15.71 0.44 -20.65
N GLU A 38 14.59 0.17 -21.29
CA GLU A 38 13.30 0.81 -21.06
C GLU A 38 12.22 -0.23 -20.72
N GLY A 39 10.99 0.24 -20.50
CA GLY A 39 9.82 -0.59 -20.34
C GLY A 39 9.53 -1.01 -18.90
N PRO A 40 8.58 -1.93 -18.69
CA PRO A 40 8.04 -2.23 -17.37
C PRO A 40 9.05 -2.86 -16.39
N MET A 41 10.18 -3.37 -16.88
CA MET A 41 11.26 -3.91 -16.05
C MET A 41 12.12 -2.82 -15.37
N THR A 42 11.96 -1.56 -15.75
CA THR A 42 12.72 -0.43 -15.19
C THR A 42 11.91 0.45 -14.25
N ILE A 43 10.63 0.12 -14.05
CA ILE A 43 9.68 0.93 -13.27
C ILE A 43 9.36 0.19 -11.97
N GLY A 44 9.39 0.91 -10.85
CA GLY A 44 8.93 0.39 -9.56
C GLY A 44 7.41 0.16 -9.55
N CYS A 45 6.96 -0.82 -8.77
CA CYS A 45 5.53 -1.17 -8.70
C CYS A 45 4.63 -0.05 -8.13
N ILE A 46 5.18 0.82 -7.28
CA ILE A 46 4.44 1.94 -6.68
C ILE A 46 4.56 3.15 -7.59
N GLN A 47 3.43 3.61 -8.12
CA GLN A 47 3.41 4.73 -9.06
C GLN A 47 3.13 6.09 -8.42
N SER A 48 2.48 6.08 -7.26
CA SER A 48 2.24 7.26 -6.46
C SER A 48 2.21 6.90 -4.99
N THR A 49 2.71 7.81 -4.17
CA THR A 49 2.58 7.79 -2.72
C THR A 49 2.08 9.16 -2.28
N GLU A 50 1.18 9.18 -1.32
CA GLU A 50 0.83 10.39 -0.60
C GLU A 50 1.18 10.18 0.87
N GLN A 51 2.12 10.98 1.37
CA GLN A 51 2.59 10.90 2.75
C GLN A 51 2.81 12.31 3.29
N ALA A 52 2.24 12.60 4.45
CA ALA A 52 2.45 13.88 5.14
C ALA A 52 3.18 13.69 6.47
N TYR A 53 4.23 14.50 6.65
CA TYR A 53 4.89 14.95 7.89
C TYR A 53 5.32 13.92 8.95
N LEU A 54 6.54 13.39 8.81
CA LEU A 54 7.28 12.65 9.85
C LEU A 54 7.82 13.54 11.00
N ASN A 55 7.77 14.86 10.87
CA ASN A 55 8.50 15.79 11.74
C ASN A 55 7.86 16.05 13.11
N LYS A 56 6.63 15.57 13.36
CA LYS A 56 5.91 15.76 14.64
C LYS A 56 6.13 14.62 15.65
N PHE A 57 6.99 13.64 15.33
CA PHE A 57 7.15 12.46 16.18
C PHE A 57 7.93 12.78 17.47
N ILE A 58 7.33 12.51 18.62
CA ILE A 58 7.99 12.62 19.93
C ILE A 58 8.61 11.25 20.26
N PRO A 59 9.92 11.15 20.56
CA PRO A 59 10.60 9.88 20.83
C PRO A 59 10.19 9.19 22.15
N GLN A 60 9.44 9.87 23.02
CA GLN A 60 9.14 9.40 24.37
C GLN A 60 7.80 8.66 24.43
N PRO A 61 7.72 7.51 25.12
CA PRO A 61 6.51 6.68 25.19
C PRO A 61 5.37 7.32 26.01
N GLU A 62 5.71 8.22 26.93
CA GLU A 62 4.76 8.92 27.79
C GLU A 62 4.02 9.99 26.99
N GLY A 63 2.68 10.00 27.06
CA GLY A 63 1.86 11.00 26.37
C GLY A 63 1.61 10.72 24.88
N ARG A 64 2.16 9.63 24.34
CA ARG A 64 2.06 9.31 22.91
C ARG A 64 0.62 9.22 22.41
N ASP A 65 -0.26 8.55 23.14
CA ASP A 65 -1.65 8.38 22.71
C ASP A 65 -2.40 9.72 22.68
N GLN A 66 -2.08 10.64 23.59
CA GLN A 66 -2.60 12.01 23.59
C GLN A 66 -2.09 12.78 22.37
N VAL A 67 -0.81 12.62 22.00
CA VAL A 67 -0.22 13.25 20.81
C VAL A 67 -0.86 12.71 19.54
N VAL A 68 -1.01 11.39 19.39
CA VAL A 68 -1.66 10.78 18.23
C VAL A 68 -3.11 11.24 18.12
N ARG A 69 -3.84 11.30 19.24
CA ARG A 69 -5.20 11.88 19.25
C ARG A 69 -5.21 13.35 18.84
N GLY A 70 -4.24 14.14 19.28
CA GLY A 70 -4.11 15.54 18.89
C GLY A 70 -3.84 15.70 17.39
N ILE A 71 -3.04 14.81 16.80
CA ILE A 71 -2.79 14.77 15.35
C ILE A 71 -4.08 14.42 14.62
N TYR A 72 -4.78 13.35 15.01
CA TYR A 72 -6.04 12.96 14.36
C TYR A 72 -7.22 13.91 14.60
N ALA A 73 -7.09 14.88 15.50
CA ALA A 73 -8.08 15.94 15.70
C ALA A 73 -7.86 17.15 14.77
N ASP A 74 -6.72 17.21 14.06
CA ASP A 74 -6.46 18.22 13.03
C ASP A 74 -6.98 17.70 11.68
N ASP A 75 -7.91 18.45 11.08
CA ASP A 75 -8.58 18.08 9.82
C ASP A 75 -7.61 17.94 8.63
N ASN A 76 -6.39 18.48 8.73
CA ASN A 76 -5.37 18.40 7.68
C ASN A 76 -4.34 17.29 7.90
N GLU A 77 -4.43 16.53 8.98
CA GLU A 77 -3.48 15.46 9.27
C GLU A 77 -3.92 14.12 8.68
N PRO A 78 -3.04 13.39 7.97
CA PRO A 78 -3.42 12.14 7.34
C PRO A 78 -3.64 11.04 8.38
N THR A 79 -4.74 10.30 8.22
CA THR A 79 -5.01 9.09 9.00
C THR A 79 -4.28 7.87 8.44
N CYS A 80 -3.98 7.87 7.14
CA CYS A 80 -3.24 6.83 6.43
C CYS A 80 -2.32 7.39 5.34
N SER A 81 -1.31 6.59 4.99
CA SER A 81 -0.61 6.71 3.72
C SER A 81 -1.32 5.83 2.69
N MET A 82 -1.56 6.36 1.50
CA MET A 82 -2.11 5.62 0.36
C MET A 82 -1.07 5.50 -0.75
N PHE A 83 -1.10 4.37 -1.46
CA PHE A 83 -0.25 4.13 -2.61
C PHE A 83 -0.95 3.29 -3.67
N MET A 84 -0.57 3.55 -4.92
CA MET A 84 -1.19 2.96 -6.10
C MET A 84 -0.25 1.97 -6.79
N PHE A 85 -0.84 0.84 -7.20
CA PHE A 85 -0.22 -0.16 -8.07
C PHE A 85 -1.07 -0.34 -9.32
N LEU A 86 -0.49 -0.23 -10.51
CA LEU A 86 -1.15 -0.65 -11.76
C LEU A 86 -1.02 -2.17 -11.96
N ALA A 87 -1.52 -2.93 -10.99
CA ALA A 87 -1.70 -4.36 -11.06
C ALA A 87 -2.71 -4.81 -9.99
N GLN A 88 -3.22 -6.03 -10.08
CA GLN A 88 -4.00 -6.66 -9.03
C GLN A 88 -3.13 -6.89 -7.78
N ALA A 89 -3.66 -6.54 -6.62
CA ALA A 89 -3.08 -6.83 -5.31
C ALA A 89 -4.05 -7.70 -4.50
N ASN A 90 -3.58 -8.84 -4.02
CA ASN A 90 -4.39 -9.77 -3.23
C ASN A 90 -4.01 -9.68 -1.76
N LEU A 91 -4.22 -8.52 -1.16
CA LEU A 91 -3.78 -8.19 0.21
C LEU A 91 -4.52 -8.97 1.32
N HIS A 92 -5.54 -9.75 0.96
CA HIS A 92 -6.31 -10.59 1.88
C HIS A 92 -5.73 -12.02 2.03
N GLN A 93 -4.75 -12.40 1.22
CA GLN A 93 -4.15 -13.75 1.25
C GLN A 93 -3.00 -13.82 2.27
N ASN A 94 -3.31 -14.25 3.50
CA ASN A 94 -2.30 -14.41 4.56
C ASN A 94 -1.15 -15.35 4.14
N GLY A 95 0.08 -14.93 4.44
CA GLY A 95 1.29 -15.74 4.24
C GLY A 95 1.77 -15.87 2.79
N LYS A 96 1.13 -15.18 1.84
CA LYS A 96 1.55 -15.10 0.44
C LYS A 96 2.12 -13.70 0.13
N SER A 97 2.72 -13.54 -1.06
CA SER A 97 3.17 -12.24 -1.58
C SER A 97 2.03 -11.22 -1.60
N PHE A 98 2.35 -9.91 -1.61
CA PHE A 98 1.36 -8.82 -1.72
C PHE A 98 0.49 -8.90 -3.00
N VAL A 99 1.03 -9.50 -4.07
CA VAL A 99 0.33 -9.80 -5.33
C VAL A 99 -0.62 -11.00 -5.19
N GLY A 100 -0.41 -11.84 -4.17
CA GLY A 100 -1.06 -13.14 -4.00
C GLY A 100 -0.60 -14.16 -5.04
N GLN A 101 -1.35 -15.26 -5.14
CA GLN A 101 -1.11 -16.32 -6.14
C GLN A 101 -2.31 -16.55 -7.07
N GLU A 102 -3.48 -16.01 -6.71
CA GLU A 102 -4.71 -16.20 -7.47
C GLU A 102 -5.05 -14.90 -8.20
N LEU A 103 -4.42 -14.72 -9.35
CA LEU A 103 -4.63 -13.56 -10.21
C LEU A 103 -5.83 -13.79 -11.12
N LEU A 104 -6.72 -12.79 -11.19
CA LEU A 104 -7.88 -12.83 -12.06
C LEU A 104 -7.46 -12.50 -13.50
N PRO A 105 -8.21 -12.98 -14.50
CA PRO A 105 -8.16 -12.42 -15.84
C PRO A 105 -8.55 -10.94 -15.80
N GLY A 106 -7.94 -10.11 -16.66
CA GLY A 106 -8.20 -8.68 -16.73
C GLY A 106 -7.03 -7.82 -16.24
N ASN A 107 -7.23 -6.51 -16.23
CA ASN A 107 -6.23 -5.54 -15.81
C ASN A 107 -6.80 -4.72 -14.65
N PHE A 108 -5.95 -4.39 -13.68
CA PHE A 108 -6.39 -3.82 -12.43
C PHE A 108 -5.50 -2.67 -11.98
N LEU A 109 -6.11 -1.78 -11.21
CA LEU A 109 -5.46 -0.75 -10.42
C LEU A 109 -5.80 -1.02 -8.97
N SER A 110 -4.77 -1.17 -8.13
CA SER A 110 -4.94 -1.39 -6.70
C SER A 110 -4.55 -0.15 -5.91
N LEU A 111 -5.42 0.25 -5.00
CA LEU A 111 -5.17 1.28 -3.99
C LEU A 111 -4.98 0.58 -2.65
N ALA A 112 -3.76 0.67 -2.12
CA ALA A 112 -3.41 0.14 -0.81
C ALA A 112 -3.18 1.28 0.18
N LEU A 113 -3.47 1.03 1.44
CA LEU A 113 -3.28 2.00 2.51
C LEU A 113 -2.77 1.36 3.80
N GLU A 114 -2.03 2.15 4.55
CA GLU A 114 -1.53 1.83 5.89
C GLU A 114 -1.79 2.97 6.86
N LEU A 115 -2.06 2.65 8.13
CA LEU A 115 -2.27 3.69 9.15
C LEU A 115 -0.98 4.45 9.40
N SER A 116 -1.05 5.78 9.38
CA SER A 116 0.13 6.62 9.60
C SER A 116 0.61 6.55 11.05
N LEU A 117 -0.31 6.44 12.02
CA LEU A 117 -0.02 6.48 13.46
C LEU A 117 -0.83 5.45 14.26
N PRO A 118 -0.65 4.13 14.02
CA PRO A 118 -1.41 3.10 14.73
C PRO A 118 -1.20 3.19 16.26
N PHE A 119 -2.26 2.99 17.03
CA PHE A 119 -2.24 2.92 18.49
C PHE A 119 -1.68 1.58 18.99
N CYS A 120 -1.88 0.49 18.26
CA CYS A 120 -1.40 -0.83 18.62
C CYS A 120 0.12 -0.87 18.82
N ARG A 121 0.58 -1.68 19.77
CA ARG A 121 2.00 -1.80 20.10
C ARG A 121 2.40 -3.26 20.26
N GLY A 122 3.40 -3.66 19.49
CA GLY A 122 4.05 -4.95 19.59
C GLY A 122 5.38 -4.87 20.35
N SER A 123 6.05 -6.01 20.44
CA SER A 123 7.39 -6.16 20.99
C SER A 123 8.20 -7.18 20.21
N VAL A 124 9.51 -7.01 20.19
CA VAL A 124 10.47 -7.99 19.70
C VAL A 124 11.52 -8.18 20.78
N HIS A 125 11.83 -9.43 21.11
CA HIS A 125 12.86 -9.77 22.10
C HIS A 125 13.70 -10.95 21.63
N ILE A 126 14.99 -10.95 21.95
CA ILE A 126 15.84 -12.11 21.68
C ILE A 126 15.28 -13.33 22.43
N ALA A 127 15.18 -14.46 21.74
CA ALA A 127 14.69 -15.68 22.37
C ALA A 127 15.81 -16.46 23.08
N SER A 128 17.07 -16.20 22.70
CA SER A 128 18.26 -16.83 23.29
C SER A 128 19.52 -15.99 23.03
N ALA A 129 20.67 -16.45 23.54
CA ALA A 129 21.97 -15.88 23.23
C ALA A 129 22.58 -16.38 21.90
N ASP A 130 22.00 -17.41 21.28
CA ASP A 130 22.43 -17.91 19.97
C ASP A 130 21.88 -17.00 18.86
N PRO A 131 22.73 -16.35 18.04
CA PRO A 131 22.29 -15.45 16.98
C PRO A 131 21.53 -16.15 15.84
N ASN A 132 21.53 -17.49 15.78
CA ASN A 132 20.79 -18.25 14.78
C ASN A 132 19.34 -18.56 15.21
N VAL A 133 19.01 -18.34 16.49
CA VAL A 133 17.64 -18.54 16.98
C VAL A 133 16.82 -17.29 16.66
N PRO A 134 15.69 -17.40 15.94
CA PRO A 134 14.83 -16.25 15.66
C PRO A 134 14.35 -15.57 16.94
N PRO A 135 14.19 -14.23 16.94
CA PRO A 135 13.62 -13.53 18.09
C PRO A 135 12.14 -13.89 18.28
N THR A 136 11.66 -13.70 19.51
CA THR A 136 10.22 -13.71 19.78
C THR A 136 9.63 -12.41 19.24
N ILE A 137 8.71 -12.52 18.29
CA ILE A 137 8.03 -11.39 17.65
C ILE A 137 6.56 -11.42 18.04
N ASP A 138 6.08 -10.37 18.69
CA ASP A 138 4.66 -10.14 18.98
C ASP A 138 4.22 -8.81 18.39
N LEU A 139 3.58 -8.82 17.22
CA LEU A 139 3.26 -7.59 16.47
C LEU A 139 2.02 -6.87 17.02
N ARG A 140 1.10 -7.60 17.65
CA ARG A 140 -0.17 -7.09 18.20
C ARG A 140 -0.95 -6.15 17.27
N TYR A 141 -0.92 -6.39 15.96
CA TYR A 141 -1.67 -5.58 14.99
C TYR A 141 -3.16 -5.52 15.36
N PHE A 142 -3.74 -4.32 15.29
CA PHE A 142 -5.15 -4.06 15.62
C PHE A 142 -5.56 -4.44 17.06
N SER A 143 -4.60 -4.60 17.97
CA SER A 143 -4.91 -4.81 19.39
C SER A 143 -5.59 -3.62 20.06
N ASN A 144 -5.56 -2.44 19.44
CA ASN A 144 -6.38 -1.30 19.81
C ASN A 144 -7.56 -1.18 18.81
N PRO A 145 -8.83 -1.15 19.28
CA PRO A 145 -9.98 -1.10 18.39
C PRO A 145 -10.02 0.16 17.50
N LEU A 146 -9.43 1.28 17.93
CA LEU A 146 -9.38 2.50 17.12
C LEU A 146 -8.60 2.31 15.82
N ASP A 147 -7.60 1.43 15.80
CA ASP A 147 -6.85 1.14 14.58
C ASP A 147 -7.73 0.45 13.55
N LEU A 148 -8.56 -0.50 13.99
CA LEU A 148 -9.46 -1.22 13.11
C LEU A 148 -10.54 -0.29 12.54
N ASP A 149 -11.12 0.55 13.40
CA ASP A 149 -12.14 1.54 13.00
C ASP A 149 -11.58 2.56 12.00
N THR A 150 -10.37 3.06 12.23
CA THR A 150 -9.70 4.03 11.34
C THR A 150 -9.38 3.39 10.00
N MET A 151 -8.83 2.17 10.01
CA MET A 151 -8.56 1.40 8.79
C MET A 151 -9.83 1.15 7.97
N ALA A 152 -10.93 0.76 8.63
CA ALA A 152 -12.20 0.50 7.96
C ALA A 152 -12.78 1.77 7.29
N ARG A 153 -12.73 2.92 7.97
CA ARG A 153 -13.17 4.21 7.40
C ARG A 153 -12.35 4.59 6.17
N ASN A 154 -11.03 4.50 6.27
CA ASN A 154 -10.15 4.82 5.15
C ASN A 154 -10.41 3.91 3.94
N LEU A 155 -10.67 2.61 4.16
CA LEU A 155 -11.04 1.69 3.08
C LEU A 155 -12.39 2.04 2.43
N LEU A 156 -13.39 2.46 3.22
CA LEU A 156 -14.67 2.91 2.69
C LEU A 156 -14.54 4.18 1.86
N ASP A 157 -13.62 5.09 2.23
CA ASP A 157 -13.36 6.29 1.44
C ASP A 157 -12.62 5.95 0.13
N VAL A 158 -11.68 5.01 0.15
CA VAL A 158 -11.05 4.48 -1.07
C VAL A 158 -12.08 3.78 -1.97
N GLU A 159 -13.01 3.00 -1.43
CA GLU A 159 -14.10 2.41 -2.20
C GLU A 159 -14.90 3.50 -2.93
N ARG A 160 -15.16 4.64 -2.30
CA ARG A 160 -15.92 5.72 -2.92
C ARG A 160 -15.19 6.43 -4.06
N LEU A 161 -13.86 6.32 -4.16
CA LEU A 161 -13.09 6.98 -5.22
C LEU A 161 -13.54 6.57 -6.63
N HIS A 162 -13.99 5.32 -6.81
CA HIS A 162 -14.49 4.87 -8.12
C HIS A 162 -15.79 5.58 -8.56
N LYS A 163 -16.48 6.26 -7.63
CA LYS A 163 -17.71 7.04 -7.86
C LYS A 163 -17.45 8.54 -7.96
N ALA A 164 -16.25 8.99 -7.61
CA ALA A 164 -15.89 10.39 -7.68
C ALA A 164 -15.71 10.80 -9.14
N ASP A 165 -16.20 11.98 -9.50
CA ASP A 165 -15.81 12.60 -10.77
C ASP A 165 -14.29 12.83 -10.76
N PRO A 166 -13.59 12.60 -11.89
CA PRO A 166 -12.19 12.94 -11.97
C PRO A 166 -12.02 14.41 -11.57
N PRO A 167 -11.05 14.74 -10.70
CA PRO A 167 -10.85 16.11 -10.26
C PRO A 167 -10.73 16.99 -11.51
N ALA A 168 -11.53 18.06 -11.56
CA ALA A 168 -11.57 18.96 -12.70
C ALA A 168 -10.13 19.35 -13.07
N GLY A 169 -9.64 18.78 -14.17
CA GLY A 169 -8.28 18.97 -14.60
C GLY A 169 -8.08 20.46 -14.82
N LYS A 170 -7.26 21.10 -13.99
CA LYS A 170 -6.65 22.35 -14.43
C LYS A 170 -5.76 21.97 -15.60
N GLU A 171 -6.17 22.32 -16.81
CA GLU A 171 -5.26 22.39 -17.95
C GLU A 171 -4.06 23.24 -17.51
N VAL A 172 -2.96 22.58 -17.20
CA VAL A 172 -1.66 23.24 -17.17
C VAL A 172 -1.21 23.22 -18.63
N SER A 173 -1.61 24.25 -19.37
CA SER A 173 -1.04 24.55 -20.68
C SER A 173 0.46 24.80 -20.48
N SER A 174 1.29 23.87 -20.92
CA SER A 174 2.71 24.09 -21.17
C SER A 174 2.94 25.01 -22.35
#